data_AF-A0A0S8GFQ1-F1
#
_entry.id   AF-A0A0S8GFQ1-F1
#
_cell.length_a   1.000
_cell.length_b   1.000
_cell.length_c   1.000
_cell.angle_alpha   90.00
_cell.angle_beta   90.00
_cell.angle_gamma   90.00
#
_symmetry.space_group_name_H-M   'P 1'
#
loop_
_entity.id
_entity.type
_entity.pdbx_description
1 polymer ?
#
loop_
_entity_poly.entity_id
_entity_poly.type
_entity_poly.pdbx_seq_one_letter_code
_entity_poly.pdbx_strand_id
1 'polypeptide(L)'
;GRADLAIAQFQRAVELEPNRFENYANLARAYHLAGREELAMDALEAAVRLSPGFVEGRFSLAGLYLRRGMAEEAVAEYENVIRIAPRSPYAIEAQMRLQQLYKMREEGGEGPAGSVDTGVGP
;
A
#
# COMPACT_ATOMS: atom_id res chain seq x y z
N GLY A 1 22.61 -2.00 13.17
CA GLY A 1 22.72 -0.59 12.75
C GLY A 1 21.66 0.27 13.45
N ARG A 2 21.56 1.57 13.14
CA ARG A 2 20.52 2.45 13.74
C ARG A 2 19.10 1.92 13.52
N ALA A 3 18.85 1.28 12.38
CA ALA A 3 17.56 0.67 12.07
C ALA A 3 17.22 -0.51 13.01
N ASP A 4 18.17 -1.40 13.31
CA ASP A 4 17.92 -2.54 14.22
C ASP A 4 17.63 -2.08 15.66
N LEU A 5 18.29 -1.00 16.12
CA LEU A 5 17.99 -0.40 17.43
C LEU A 5 16.58 0.19 17.46
N ALA A 6 16.16 0.89 16.41
CA ALA A 6 14.81 1.43 16.30
C ALA A 6 13.76 0.31 16.28
N ILE A 7 14.02 -0.79 15.55
CA ILE A 7 13.16 -1.97 15.54
C ILE A 7 12.99 -2.52 16.95
N ALA A 8 14.08 -2.77 17.68
CA ALA A 8 14.01 -3.31 19.04
C ALA A 8 13.22 -2.39 19.99
N GLN A 9 13.42 -1.08 19.88
CA GLN A 9 12.68 -0.09 20.68
C GLN A 9 11.18 -0.11 20.38
N PHE A 10 10.79 -0.11 19.11
CA PHE A 10 9.38 -0.11 18.75
C PHE A 10 8.70 -1.47 18.96
N GLN A 11 9.42 -2.59 18.85
CA GLN A 11 8.93 -3.90 19.28
C GLN A 11 8.58 -3.88 20.77
N ARG A 12 9.48 -3.33 21.60
CA ARG A 12 9.20 -3.17 23.03
C ARG A 12 8.02 -2.22 23.30
N ALA A 13 7.88 -1.15 22.52
CA ALA A 13 6.73 -0.26 22.63
C ALA A 13 5.41 -0.96 22.28
N VAL A 14 5.40 -1.80 21.24
CA VAL A 14 4.25 -2.64 20.88
C VAL A 14 3.90 -3.63 21.99
N GLU A 15 4.89 -4.25 22.63
CA GLU A 15 4.65 -5.15 23.77
C GLU A 15 4.02 -4.43 24.97
N LEU A 16 4.45 -3.20 25.25
CA LEU A 16 3.97 -2.40 26.39
C LEU A 16 2.59 -1.80 26.13
N GLU A 17 2.32 -1.36 24.90
CA GLU A 17 1.06 -0.76 24.51
C GLU A 17 0.57 -1.33 23.16
N PRO A 18 0.01 -2.55 23.15
CA PRO A 18 -0.38 -3.25 21.91
C PRO A 18 -1.61 -2.64 21.21
N ASN A 19 -2.27 -1.65 21.82
CA ASN A 19 -3.43 -0.97 21.24
C ASN A 19 -3.10 0.44 20.73
N ARG A 20 -1.81 0.84 20.75
CA ARG A 20 -1.35 2.12 20.19
C ARG A 20 -0.92 1.91 18.74
N PHE A 21 -1.74 2.37 17.79
CA PHE A 21 -1.42 2.20 16.37
C PHE A 21 -0.11 2.91 15.98
N GLU A 22 0.27 3.98 16.67
CA GLU A 22 1.49 4.75 16.44
C GLU A 22 2.75 3.91 16.68
N ASN A 23 2.71 2.97 17.63
CA ASN A 23 3.83 2.06 17.89
C ASN A 23 4.06 1.12 16.70
N TYR A 24 2.98 0.58 16.12
CA TYR A 24 3.05 -0.22 14.90
C TYR A 24 3.47 0.60 13.69
N ALA A 25 2.97 1.83 13.52
CA ALA A 25 3.38 2.71 12.43
C ALA A 25 4.89 3.04 12.49
N ASN A 26 5.39 3.31 13.69
CA ASN A 26 6.81 3.54 13.90
C ASN A 26 7.66 2.29 13.68
N LEU A 27 7.17 1.13 14.10
CA LEU A 27 7.80 -0.16 13.84
C LEU A 27 7.88 -0.45 12.33
N ALA A 28 6.80 -0.19 11.60
CA ALA A 28 6.77 -0.32 10.14
C ALA A 28 7.81 0.56 9.46
N ARG A 29 7.92 1.82 9.87
CA ARG A 29 8.95 2.75 9.38
C ARG A 29 10.37 2.22 9.66
N ALA A 30 10.61 1.67 10.85
CA ALA A 30 11.90 1.09 11.20
C ALA A 30 12.23 -0.15 10.34
N TYR A 31 11.24 -1.01 10.07
CA TYR A 31 11.38 -2.15 9.16
C TYR A 31 11.65 -1.72 7.72
N HIS A 32 10.94 -0.70 7.23
CA HIS A 32 11.15 -0.16 5.89
C HIS A 32 12.58 0.39 5.72
N LEU A 33 13.08 1.16 6.69
CA LEU A 33 14.47 1.65 6.69
C LEU A 33 15.52 0.53 6.77
N ALA A 34 15.16 -0.62 7.32
CA ALA A 34 16.00 -1.83 7.34
C ALA A 34 15.86 -2.69 6.08
N GLY A 35 15.07 -2.27 5.08
CA GLY A 35 14.77 -3.05 3.88
C GLY A 35 13.88 -4.28 4.11
N ARG A 36 13.24 -4.38 5.28
CA ARG A 36 12.37 -5.50 5.66
C ARG A 36 10.92 -5.19 5.30
N GLU A 37 10.62 -5.18 4.00
CA GLU A 37 9.32 -4.70 3.52
C GLU A 37 8.10 -5.51 3.99
N GLU A 38 8.23 -6.84 4.13
CA GLU A 38 7.11 -7.70 4.59
C GLU A 38 6.71 -7.34 6.01
N LEU A 39 7.69 -7.25 6.90
CA LEU A 39 7.46 -6.84 8.29
C LEU A 39 6.95 -5.40 8.38
N ALA A 40 7.35 -4.51 7.47
CA ALA A 40 6.81 -3.17 7.39
C ALA A 40 5.32 -3.17 7.01
N MET A 41 4.94 -4.03 6.08
CA MET A 41 3.55 -4.22 5.64
C MET A 41 2.69 -4.77 6.79
N ASP A 42 3.12 -5.86 7.44
CA ASP A 42 2.42 -6.47 8.58
C ASP A 42 2.17 -5.45 9.72
N ALA A 43 3.18 -4.63 10.01
CA ALA A 43 3.08 -3.59 11.03
C ALA A 43 2.12 -2.46 10.60
N LEU A 44 2.11 -2.06 9.32
CA LEU A 44 1.15 -1.09 8.81
C LEU A 44 -0.28 -1.63 8.82
N GLU A 45 -0.50 -2.89 8.44
CA GLU A 45 -1.81 -3.55 8.52
C GLU A 45 -2.32 -3.58 9.97
N ALA A 46 -1.46 -3.89 10.94
CA ALA A 46 -1.80 -3.82 12.35
C ALA A 46 -2.17 -2.39 12.78
N ALA A 47 -1.41 -1.37 12.36
CA ALA A 47 -1.71 0.03 12.66
C ALA A 47 -3.06 0.47 12.07
N VAL A 48 -3.33 0.14 10.80
CA VAL A 48 -4.58 0.46 10.11
C VAL A 48 -5.78 -0.28 10.71
N ARG A 49 -5.58 -1.51 11.18
CA ARG A 49 -6.63 -2.26 11.90
C ARG A 49 -6.99 -1.62 13.23
N LEU A 50 -5.99 -1.13 13.98
CA LEU A 50 -6.21 -0.43 15.25
C LEU A 50 -6.80 0.97 15.05
N SER A 51 -6.42 1.65 13.97
CA SER A 51 -6.93 2.98 13.62
C SER A 51 -7.34 3.01 12.14
N PRO A 52 -8.60 2.65 11.83
CA PRO A 52 -9.09 2.66 10.45
C PRO A 52 -9.06 4.04 9.79
N GLY A 53 -8.97 5.12 10.57
CA GLY A 53 -8.82 6.50 10.11
C GLY A 53 -7.38 6.96 9.88
N PHE A 54 -6.38 6.09 10.08
CA PHE A 54 -4.97 6.46 9.91
C PHE A 54 -4.57 6.56 8.43
N VAL A 55 -4.81 7.74 7.86
CA VAL A 55 -4.64 8.04 6.43
C VAL A 55 -3.20 7.80 5.93
N GLU A 56 -2.19 8.25 6.68
CA GLU A 56 -0.79 8.06 6.31
C GLU A 56 -0.41 6.58 6.26
N GLY A 57 -0.92 5.77 7.19
CA GLY A 57 -0.69 4.33 7.22
C GLY A 57 -1.31 3.62 6.03
N ARG A 58 -2.57 3.93 5.71
CA ARG A 58 -3.26 3.38 4.52
C ARG A 58 -2.55 3.75 3.22
N PHE A 59 -2.14 5.01 3.10
CA PHE A 59 -1.38 5.48 1.94
C PHE A 59 -0.05 4.73 1.78
N SER A 60 0.67 4.53 2.89
CA SER A 60 1.93 3.79 2.91
C SER A 60 1.74 2.30 2.57
N LEU A 61 0.66 1.70 3.08
CA LEU A 61 0.28 0.32 2.81
C LEU A 61 -0.05 0.11 1.32
N ALA A 62 -0.82 1.02 0.72
CA ALA A 62 -1.09 1.01 -0.72
C ALA A 62 0.20 1.03 -1.55
N GLY A 63 1.17 1.87 -1.17
CA GLY A 63 2.47 1.93 -1.83
C GLY A 63 3.30 0.65 -1.70
N LEU A 64 3.18 -0.08 -0.58
CA LEU A 64 3.81 -1.39 -0.39
C LEU A 64 3.13 -2.47 -1.24
N TYR A 65 1.80 -2.52 -1.26
CA TYR A 65 1.03 -3.43 -2.11
C TYR A 65 1.39 -3.27 -3.58
N LEU A 66 1.50 -2.04 -4.09
CA LEU A 66 1.94 -1.80 -5.47
C LEU A 66 3.33 -2.37 -5.77
N ARG A 67 4.31 -2.20 -4.87
CA ARG A 67 5.65 -2.76 -5.08
C ARG A 67 5.67 -4.28 -5.11
N ARG A 68 4.65 -4.91 -4.52
CA ARG A 68 4.44 -6.36 -4.51
C ARG A 68 3.57 -6.86 -5.66
N GLY A 69 3.09 -5.98 -6.55
CA GLY A 69 2.19 -6.35 -7.64
C GLY A 69 0.74 -6.59 -7.21
N MET A 70 0.39 -6.24 -5.96
CA MET A 70 -0.95 -6.34 -5.39
C MET A 70 -1.74 -5.07 -5.74
N ALA A 71 -2.10 -4.93 -7.02
CA ALA A 71 -2.67 -3.69 -7.54
C ALA A 71 -4.07 -3.42 -6.99
N GLU A 72 -4.89 -4.46 -6.85
CA GLU A 72 -6.26 -4.38 -6.34
C GLU A 72 -6.29 -3.91 -4.87
N GLU A 73 -5.41 -4.46 -4.03
CA GLU A 73 -5.28 -4.08 -2.62
C GLU A 73 -4.79 -2.63 -2.49
N ALA A 74 -3.86 -2.21 -3.34
CA ALA A 74 -3.41 -0.82 -3.37
C ALA A 74 -4.52 0.15 -3.78
N VAL A 75 -5.33 -0.21 -4.78
CA VAL A 75 -6.49 0.59 -5.20
C VAL A 75 -7.46 0.77 -4.03
N ALA A 76 -7.81 -0.32 -3.34
CA ALA A 76 -8.71 -0.27 -2.20
C ALA A 76 -8.21 0.66 -1.07
N GLU A 77 -6.90 0.64 -0.78
CA GLU A 77 -6.34 1.52 0.24
C GLU A 77 -6.28 3.00 -0.20
N TYR A 78 -5.96 3.29 -1.46
CA TYR A 78 -6.02 4.66 -2.00
C TYR A 78 -7.44 5.22 -2.01
N GLU A 79 -8.44 4.42 -2.38
CA GLU A 79 -9.85 4.82 -2.31
C GLU A 79 -10.28 5.14 -0.87
N ASN A 80 -9.83 4.33 0.10
CA ASN A 80 -10.09 4.60 1.51
C ASN A 80 -9.43 5.91 1.98
N VAL A 81 -8.19 6.19 1.56
CA VAL A 81 -7.52 7.48 1.84
C VAL A 81 -8.37 8.67 1.37
N ILE A 82 -8.87 8.61 0.14
CA ILE A 82 -9.71 9.66 -0.45
C ILE A 82 -11.04 9.79 0.31
N ARG A 83 -11.67 8.66 0.64
CA ARG A 83 -12.94 8.64 1.39
C ARG A 83 -12.81 9.25 2.79
N ILE A 84 -11.71 8.95 3.50
CA ILE A 84 -11.51 9.38 4.89
C ILE A 84 -11.11 10.86 4.95
N ALA A 85 -10.20 11.31 4.09
CA ALA A 85 -9.65 12.66 4.14
C ALA A 85 -9.52 13.28 2.73
N PRO A 86 -10.64 13.61 2.06
CA PRO A 86 -10.67 13.97 0.64
C PRO A 86 -9.90 15.24 0.26
N ARG A 87 -9.54 16.07 1.24
CA ARG A 87 -8.78 17.31 1.04
C ARG A 87 -7.35 17.24 1.61
N SER A 88 -6.90 16.06 2.04
CA SER A 88 -5.55 15.87 2.54
C SER A 88 -4.53 15.77 1.39
N PRO A 89 -3.25 16.11 1.62
CA PRO A 89 -2.19 15.85 0.64
C PRO A 89 -2.12 14.38 0.21
N TYR A 90 -2.33 13.45 1.13
CA TYR A 90 -2.40 12.01 0.84
C TYR A 90 -3.54 11.65 -0.12
N ALA A 91 -4.70 12.30 -0.01
CA ALA A 91 -5.81 12.08 -0.94
C ALA A 91 -5.52 12.62 -2.34
N ILE A 92 -4.87 13.78 -2.44
CA ILE A 92 -4.44 14.34 -3.73
C ILE A 92 -3.44 13.38 -4.39
N GLU A 93 -2.47 12.88 -3.64
CA GLU A 93 -1.49 11.91 -4.16
C GLU A 93 -2.13 10.56 -4.49
N ALA A 94 -3.05 10.06 -3.65
CA ALA A 94 -3.80 8.84 -3.89
C ALA A 94 -4.61 8.91 -5.19
N GLN A 95 -5.25 10.06 -5.47
CA GLN A 95 -5.94 10.30 -6.74
C GLN A 95 -4.98 10.20 -7.93
N MET A 96 -3.80 10.85 -7.86
CA MET A 96 -2.80 10.76 -8.92
C MET A 96 -2.34 9.32 -9.17
N ARG A 97 -2.11 8.55 -8.09
CA ARG A 97 -1.70 7.15 -8.18
C ARG A 97 -2.79 6.26 -8.79
N LEU A 98 -4.05 6.43 -8.38
CA LEU A 98 -5.18 5.70 -8.98
C LEU A 98 -5.34 6.00 -10.47
N GLN A 99 -5.25 7.27 -10.87
CA GLN A 99 -5.30 7.65 -12.29
C GLN A 99 -4.20 6.97 -13.10
N GLN A 100 -2.97 6.93 -12.56
CA GLN A 100 -1.85 6.25 -13.21
C GLN A 100 -2.08 4.74 -13.32
N LEU A 101 -2.62 4.10 -12.28
CA LEU A 101 -2.91 2.66 -12.28
C LEU A 101 -3.98 2.28 -13.30
N TYR A 102 -5.07 3.05 -13.38
CA TYR A 102 -6.13 2.79 -14.36
C TYR A 102 -5.64 3.00 -15.78
N LYS A 103 -4.85 4.06 -16.03
CA LYS A 103 -4.22 4.28 -17.33
C LYS A 103 -3.31 3.12 -17.74
N MET A 104 -2.47 2.62 -16.83
CA MET A 104 -1.61 1.45 -17.11
C MET A 104 -2.43 0.19 -17.41
N ARG A 105 -3.59 0.03 -16.80
CA ARG A 105 -4.49 -1.11 -17.05
C ARG A 105 -5.16 -1.02 -18.41
N GLU A 106 -5.55 0.18 -18.84
CA GLU A 106 -6.12 0.44 -20.18
C GLU A 106 -5.05 0.22 -21.26
N GLU A 107 -3.85 0.77 -21.08
CA GLU A 107 -2.72 0.63 -22.02
C GLU A 107 -2.17 -0.80 -22.07
N GLY A 108 -2.26 -1.56 -20.97
CA GLY A 108 -1.92 -2.99 -20.92
C GLY A 108 -3.05 -3.92 -21.37
N GLY A 109 -4.27 -3.39 -21.54
CA GLY A 109 -5.48 -4.11 -21.96
C GLY A 109 -5.76 -4.07 -23.46
N GLU A 110 -5.05 -3.24 -24.22
CA GLU A 110 -5.10 -3.18 -25.69
C GLU A 110 -3.92 -3.91 -26.35
N GLY A 111 -3.75 -5.20 -26.02
CA GLY A 111 -3.13 -6.12 -26.98
C GLY A 111 -4.20 -6.54 -27.99
N PRO A 112 -3.95 -6.59 -29.32
CA PRO A 112 -4.99 -6.97 -30.25
C PRO A 112 -5.44 -8.39 -29.88
N ALA A 113 -6.71 -8.51 -29.49
CA ALA A 113 -7.40 -9.79 -29.54
C ALA A 113 -7.16 -10.35 -30.94
N GLY A 114 -6.39 -11.44 -31.01
CA GLY A 114 -6.04 -12.09 -32.26
C GLY A 114 -7.31 -12.57 -32.95
N SER A 115 -7.87 -11.71 -33.80
CA SER A 115 -8.93 -12.03 -34.73
C SER A 115 -8.45 -11.70 -36.14
N VAL A 116 -7.62 -12.58 -36.70
CA VAL A 116 -7.46 -12.80 -38.15
C VAL A 116 -7.07 -14.29 -38.27
N ASP A 117 -8.06 -15.17 -38.42
CA ASP A 117 -8.53 -15.68 -39.72
C ASP A 117 -7.58 -16.73 -40.31
N THR A 118 -7.98 -17.99 -40.24
CA THR A 118 -7.70 -18.95 -41.31
C THR A 118 -9.00 -19.60 -41.74
N GLY A 119 -9.88 -18.77 -42.32
CA GLY A 119 -10.83 -19.21 -43.31
C GLY A 119 -10.08 -19.88 -44.47
N VAL A 120 -9.93 -21.20 -44.38
CA VAL A 120 -9.71 -22.03 -45.56
C VAL A 120 -11.09 -22.56 -45.93
N GLY A 121 -11.74 -21.82 -46.83
CA GLY A 121 -12.88 -22.33 -47.61
C GLY A 121 -12.42 -23.33 -48.67
N PRO A 122 -13.38 -23.87 -49.43
CA PRO A 122 -13.76 -25.29 -49.47
C PRO A 122 -12.80 -26.21 -50.23
#